data_AF-A0A2N2U090-F1
#
_entry.id   AF-A0A2N2U090-F1
#
_cell.length_a   1.000
_cell.length_b   1.000
_cell.length_c   1.000
_cell.angle_alpha   90.00
_cell.angle_beta   90.00
_cell.angle_gamma   90.00
#
_symmetry.space_group_name_H-M   'P 1'
#
loop_
_entity.id
_entity.type
_entity.pdbx_description
1 polymer ?
#
loop_
_entity_poly.entity_id
_entity_poly.type
_entity_poly.pdbx_seq_one_letter_code
_entity_poly.pdbx_strand_id
1 'polypeptide(L)'
;MSLDYATLDLLRQSHPAWRLLRSDHAPLVASFLQRVFIAPNVRVMAQADLAEALEDELFALRERLGAEAFPKSALEYLNDWAAPERSWLRKFYAQGSDEPHFDLTPATEKAIAWLGTLIERSFVGTESRLLTLFELLKQMSEGSETDPQARIAELHKRRDEIDVEIARVVAGDIPLLDDTALKDRFQQFIQLARELLTDFREVEHNFRGLDRRVRERIALWEGSKGALLEEIMGERDAIADSDQGRSFRAFWDFLMSSSRQEELSALLDRVLTLPPVAELKPDARTRRVHYDWLEAGEHTQRTVAQLSQQLRRFLDDQAWLENRRIMDILHGIEAKALALRGSPPPDEVMSIADTAADIELPMER
;
A
#
# COMPACT_ATOMS: atom_id res chain seq x y z
N MET A 1 -21.10 -14.22 7.57
CA MET A 1 -22.00 -13.93 6.43
C MET A 1 -21.32 -14.44 5.18
N SER A 2 -21.99 -15.31 4.41
CA SER A 2 -21.48 -15.81 3.14
C SER A 2 -21.69 -14.74 2.06
N LEU A 3 -20.61 -14.33 1.39
CA LEU A 3 -20.67 -13.42 0.22
C LEU A 3 -21.03 -14.23 -1.04
N ASP A 4 -22.22 -14.81 -1.06
CA ASP A 4 -22.72 -15.51 -2.24
C ASP A 4 -23.27 -14.56 -3.31
N TYR A 5 -23.47 -15.09 -4.52
CA TYR A 5 -23.92 -14.31 -5.67
C TYR A 5 -25.24 -13.56 -5.40
N ALA A 6 -26.21 -14.21 -4.75
CA ALA A 6 -27.51 -13.60 -4.47
C ALA A 6 -27.39 -12.43 -3.49
N THR A 7 -26.57 -12.60 -2.45
CA THR A 7 -26.28 -11.54 -1.48
C THR A 7 -25.57 -10.36 -2.14
N LEU A 8 -24.59 -10.63 -3.01
CA LEU A 8 -23.86 -9.59 -3.74
C LEU A 8 -24.75 -8.86 -4.75
N ASP A 9 -25.63 -9.55 -5.47
CA ASP A 9 -26.55 -8.90 -6.40
C ASP A 9 -27.58 -8.02 -5.66
N LEU A 10 -28.08 -8.47 -4.50
CA LEU A 10 -28.94 -7.65 -3.66
C LEU A 10 -28.21 -6.40 -3.15
N LEU A 11 -26.97 -6.53 -2.67
CA LEU A 11 -26.16 -5.40 -2.22
C LEU A 11 -25.85 -4.44 -3.38
N ARG A 12 -25.51 -4.96 -4.55
CA ARG A 12 -25.30 -4.16 -5.77
C ARG A 12 -26.56 -3.37 -6.17
N GLN A 13 -27.72 -3.94 -5.93
CA GLN A 13 -29.00 -3.30 -6.24
C GLN A 13 -29.44 -2.31 -5.17
N SER A 14 -29.11 -2.49 -3.89
CA SER A 14 -29.72 -1.73 -2.77
C SER A 14 -28.76 -0.88 -1.94
N HIS A 15 -27.49 -1.25 -1.86
CA HIS A 15 -26.52 -0.58 -0.98
C HIS A 15 -26.08 0.76 -1.59
N PRO A 16 -26.27 1.91 -0.89
CA PRO A 16 -25.98 3.25 -1.43
C PRO A 16 -24.54 3.42 -1.94
N ALA A 17 -23.57 2.86 -1.22
CA ALA A 17 -22.16 2.90 -1.62
C ALA A 17 -21.93 2.24 -3.00
N TRP A 18 -22.53 1.06 -3.25
CA TRP A 18 -22.35 0.35 -4.50
C TRP A 18 -23.14 1.02 -5.64
N ARG A 19 -24.32 1.56 -5.33
CA ARG A 19 -25.08 2.40 -6.29
C ARG A 19 -24.27 3.62 -6.72
N LEU A 20 -23.57 4.28 -5.79
CA LEU A 20 -22.68 5.41 -6.11
C LEU A 20 -21.58 4.97 -7.06
N LEU A 21 -20.86 3.89 -6.73
CA LEU A 21 -19.75 3.39 -7.55
C LEU A 21 -20.18 2.90 -8.95
N ARG A 22 -21.46 2.57 -9.14
CA ARG A 22 -22.04 2.20 -10.45
C ARG A 22 -22.61 3.38 -11.23
N SER A 23 -22.69 4.57 -10.64
CA SER A 23 -23.25 5.73 -11.31
C SER A 23 -22.30 6.27 -12.38
N ASP A 24 -22.83 6.67 -13.53
CA ASP A 24 -22.05 7.35 -14.57
C ASP A 24 -21.48 8.70 -14.09
N HIS A 25 -22.03 9.26 -13.01
CA HIS A 25 -21.57 10.49 -12.38
C HIS A 25 -20.72 10.24 -11.13
N ALA A 26 -20.30 9.00 -10.86
CA ALA A 26 -19.48 8.67 -9.69
C ALA A 26 -18.24 9.55 -9.53
N PRO A 27 -17.48 9.90 -10.61
CA PRO A 27 -16.32 10.78 -10.47
C PRO A 27 -16.69 12.17 -9.94
N LEU A 28 -17.72 12.81 -10.50
CA LEU A 28 -18.23 14.12 -10.04
C LEU A 28 -18.65 14.06 -8.58
N VAL A 29 -19.50 13.08 -8.23
CA VAL A 29 -20.06 12.95 -6.88
C VAL A 29 -18.92 12.71 -5.87
N ALA A 30 -18.03 11.77 -6.15
CA ALA A 30 -16.95 11.42 -5.23
C ALA A 30 -15.94 12.56 -5.06
N SER A 31 -15.50 13.20 -6.15
CA SER A 31 -14.52 14.30 -6.08
C SER A 31 -15.08 15.51 -5.35
N PHE A 32 -16.33 15.88 -5.64
CA PHE A 32 -16.99 17.00 -5.00
C PHE A 32 -17.21 16.76 -3.49
N LEU A 33 -17.80 15.61 -3.12
CA LEU A 33 -18.07 15.30 -1.71
C LEU A 33 -16.79 15.07 -0.90
N GLN A 34 -15.73 14.50 -1.51
CA GLN A 34 -14.41 14.44 -0.90
C GLN A 34 -13.89 15.84 -0.57
N ARG A 35 -13.99 16.78 -1.52
CA ARG A 35 -13.49 18.16 -1.37
C ARG A 35 -14.28 18.97 -0.34
N VAL A 36 -15.60 18.80 -0.27
CA VAL A 36 -16.48 19.65 0.55
C VAL A 36 -16.70 19.09 1.96
N PHE A 37 -16.83 17.78 2.14
CA PHE A 37 -17.12 17.18 3.46
C PHE A 37 -15.88 16.50 4.08
N ILE A 38 -15.22 15.61 3.35
CA ILE A 38 -14.22 14.71 3.93
C ILE A 38 -12.88 15.40 4.17
N ALA A 39 -12.30 16.03 3.15
CA ALA A 39 -11.00 16.69 3.24
C ALA A 39 -10.96 17.82 4.29
N PRO A 40 -11.95 18.74 4.36
CA PRO A 40 -12.02 19.75 5.41
C PRO A 40 -12.68 19.26 6.72
N ASN A 41 -13.14 18.01 6.77
CA ASN A 41 -13.86 17.42 7.91
C ASN A 41 -15.10 18.22 8.35
N VAL A 42 -15.89 18.70 7.38
CA VAL A 42 -17.17 19.36 7.61
C VAL A 42 -18.25 18.28 7.73
N ARG A 43 -19.03 18.32 8.82
CA ARG A 43 -20.10 17.33 9.06
C ARG A 43 -21.43 17.72 8.42
N VAL A 44 -21.78 19.00 8.46
CA VAL A 44 -23.08 19.50 7.99
C VAL A 44 -22.84 20.79 7.22
N MET A 45 -23.55 20.96 6.10
CA MET A 45 -23.49 22.18 5.29
C MET A 45 -24.90 22.68 4.95
N ALA A 46 -25.09 24.00 4.94
CA ALA A 46 -26.34 24.61 4.48
C ALA A 46 -26.56 24.37 2.99
N GLN A 47 -27.82 24.27 2.56
CA GLN A 47 -28.16 24.00 1.16
C GLN A 47 -27.63 25.10 0.23
N ALA A 48 -27.70 26.36 0.64
CA ALA A 48 -27.26 27.49 -0.18
C ALA A 48 -25.76 27.36 -0.51
N ASP A 49 -24.93 27.23 0.53
CA ASP A 49 -23.48 27.08 0.40
C ASP A 49 -23.09 25.84 -0.41
N LEU A 50 -23.76 24.71 -0.17
CA LEU A 50 -23.47 23.47 -0.87
C LEU A 50 -23.88 23.54 -2.35
N ALA A 51 -25.00 24.21 -2.66
CA ALA A 51 -25.46 24.40 -4.03
C ALA A 51 -24.53 25.35 -4.80
N GLU A 52 -24.09 26.43 -4.17
CA GLU A 52 -23.11 27.36 -4.76
C GLU A 52 -21.80 26.64 -5.07
N ALA A 53 -21.23 25.92 -4.10
CA ALA A 53 -19.98 25.19 -4.29
C ALA A 53 -20.07 24.11 -5.39
N LEU A 54 -21.23 23.48 -5.56
CA LEU A 54 -21.46 22.50 -6.63
C LEU A 54 -21.66 23.19 -7.98
N GLU A 55 -22.34 24.33 -8.05
CA GLU A 55 -22.52 25.06 -9.30
C GLU A 55 -21.18 25.53 -9.87
N ASP A 56 -20.26 25.99 -9.02
CA ASP A 56 -18.88 26.33 -9.42
C ASP A 56 -18.14 25.13 -10.03
N GLU A 57 -18.27 23.94 -9.42
CA GLU A 57 -17.66 22.70 -9.94
C GLU A 57 -18.28 22.29 -11.28
N LEU A 58 -19.62 22.36 -11.39
CA LEU A 58 -20.34 22.06 -12.62
C LEU A 58 -19.97 23.03 -13.74
N PHE A 59 -19.81 24.32 -13.43
CA PHE A 59 -19.35 25.33 -14.37
C PHE A 59 -17.97 24.97 -14.93
N ALA A 60 -16.99 24.70 -14.06
CA ALA A 60 -15.64 24.32 -14.48
C ALA A 60 -15.61 23.02 -15.32
N LEU A 61 -16.46 22.04 -14.98
CA LEU A 61 -16.58 20.80 -15.74
C LEU A 61 -17.22 21.01 -17.11
N ARG A 62 -18.25 21.86 -17.21
CA ARG A 62 -18.89 22.23 -18.48
C ARG A 62 -17.93 22.97 -19.41
N GLU A 63 -17.07 23.85 -18.88
CA GLU A 63 -16.03 24.50 -19.68
C GLU A 63 -15.04 23.49 -20.28
N ARG A 64 -14.68 22.45 -19.53
CA ARG A 64 -13.69 21.44 -19.98
C ARG A 64 -14.28 20.34 -20.87
N LEU A 65 -15.50 19.88 -20.56
CA LEU A 65 -16.12 18.70 -21.18
C LEU A 65 -17.20 19.06 -22.22
N GLY A 66 -17.58 20.33 -22.29
CA GLY A 66 -18.64 20.84 -23.17
C GLY A 66 -19.90 21.25 -22.41
N ALA A 67 -20.64 22.21 -22.96
CA ALA A 67 -21.81 22.83 -22.31
C ALA A 67 -22.95 21.85 -21.97
N GLU A 68 -23.07 20.75 -22.71
CA GLU A 68 -24.08 19.70 -22.49
C GLU A 68 -23.71 18.73 -21.36
N ALA A 69 -22.48 18.79 -20.83
CA ALA A 69 -22.05 17.94 -19.73
C ALA A 69 -22.76 18.35 -18.42
N PHE A 70 -23.35 17.38 -17.72
CA PHE A 70 -24.07 17.59 -16.46
C PHE A 70 -25.18 18.66 -16.56
N PRO A 71 -26.28 18.40 -17.28
CA PRO A 71 -27.25 19.43 -17.68
C PRO A 71 -28.16 19.92 -16.55
N LYS A 72 -28.19 19.24 -15.38
CA LYS A 72 -29.04 19.65 -14.26
C LYS A 72 -28.38 20.78 -13.45
N SER A 73 -29.18 21.58 -12.77
CA SER A 73 -28.69 22.54 -11.79
C SER A 73 -28.06 21.84 -10.58
N ALA A 74 -27.18 22.53 -9.86
CA ALA A 74 -26.59 22.03 -8.63
C ALA A 74 -27.65 21.54 -7.62
N LEU A 75 -28.71 22.32 -7.41
CA LEU A 75 -29.76 21.98 -6.46
C LEU A 75 -30.54 20.71 -6.87
N GLU A 76 -30.78 20.52 -8.16
CA GLU A 76 -31.40 19.28 -8.66
C GLU A 76 -30.50 18.07 -8.43
N TYR A 77 -29.18 18.20 -8.65
CA TYR A 77 -28.23 17.14 -8.32
C TYR A 77 -28.19 16.83 -6.83
N LEU A 78 -28.16 17.84 -5.96
CA LEU A 78 -28.15 17.62 -4.50
C LEU A 78 -29.44 16.94 -4.02
N ASN A 79 -30.59 17.33 -4.57
CA ASN A 79 -31.86 16.68 -4.25
C ASN A 79 -31.89 15.22 -4.76
N ASP A 80 -31.37 14.95 -5.97
CA ASP A 80 -31.22 13.58 -6.48
C ASP A 80 -30.32 12.75 -5.56
N TRP A 81 -29.20 13.31 -5.09
CA TRP A 81 -28.24 12.61 -4.22
C TRP A 81 -28.83 12.32 -2.83
N ALA A 82 -29.73 13.18 -2.35
CA ALA A 82 -30.46 12.99 -1.11
C ALA A 82 -31.75 12.15 -1.24
N ALA A 83 -32.20 11.87 -2.46
CA ALA A 83 -33.40 11.08 -2.70
C ALA A 83 -33.25 9.66 -2.12
N PRO A 84 -34.32 9.03 -1.60
CA PRO A 84 -34.25 7.71 -0.95
C PRO A 84 -33.60 6.63 -1.83
N GLU A 85 -33.77 6.72 -3.14
CA GLU A 85 -33.23 5.78 -4.13
C GLU A 85 -31.70 5.83 -4.17
N ARG A 86 -31.09 6.98 -3.88
CA ARG A 86 -29.62 7.13 -3.86
C ARG A 86 -29.10 7.12 -2.43
N SER A 87 -29.71 7.88 -1.54
CA SER A 87 -29.33 8.02 -0.13
C SER A 87 -27.84 8.32 0.06
N TRP A 88 -27.27 9.12 -0.86
CA TRP A 88 -25.85 9.51 -0.79
C TRP A 88 -25.64 10.68 0.17
N LEU A 89 -26.61 11.59 0.20
CA LEU A 89 -26.71 12.67 1.17
C LEU A 89 -27.96 12.49 2.03
N ARG A 90 -27.96 13.11 3.20
CA ARG A 90 -29.13 13.28 4.04
C ARG A 90 -29.52 14.74 4.07
N LYS A 91 -30.72 15.07 3.60
CA LYS A 91 -31.32 16.40 3.71
C LYS A 91 -32.17 16.48 4.97
N PHE A 92 -32.00 17.51 5.79
CA PHE A 92 -32.77 17.73 7.02
C PHE A 92 -32.85 19.22 7.37
N TYR A 93 -33.73 19.58 8.29
CA TYR A 93 -33.82 20.95 8.83
C TYR A 93 -33.26 20.95 10.25
N ALA A 94 -32.36 21.89 10.55
CA ALA A 94 -31.84 22.07 11.89
C ALA A 94 -32.92 22.61 12.82
N GLN A 95 -32.81 22.31 14.12
CA GLN A 95 -33.80 22.76 15.09
C GLN A 95 -33.82 24.30 15.16
N GLY A 96 -34.97 24.91 14.86
CA GLY A 96 -35.13 26.37 14.88
C GLY A 96 -34.64 27.09 13.62
N SER A 97 -34.35 26.36 12.53
CA SER A 97 -34.02 26.93 11.23
C SER A 97 -34.93 26.36 10.14
N ASP A 98 -35.45 27.25 9.30
CA ASP A 98 -36.17 26.89 8.06
C ASP A 98 -35.22 26.64 6.88
N GLU A 99 -33.90 26.67 7.13
CA GLU A 99 -32.89 26.40 6.12
C GLU A 99 -32.57 24.89 6.03
N PRO A 100 -32.68 24.26 4.84
CA PRO A 100 -32.28 22.89 4.66
C PRO A 100 -30.76 22.73 4.77
N HIS A 101 -30.35 21.67 5.45
CA HIS A 101 -28.95 21.27 5.61
C HIS A 101 -28.74 19.87 5.03
N PHE A 102 -27.50 19.61 4.63
CA PHE A 102 -27.05 18.34 4.06
C PHE A 102 -25.90 17.75 4.89
N ASP A 103 -25.93 16.44 5.03
CA ASP A 103 -24.89 15.62 5.67
C ASP A 103 -24.55 14.43 4.76
N LEU A 104 -23.29 14.01 4.80
CA LEU A 104 -22.78 12.87 4.05
C LEU A 104 -23.21 11.57 4.73
N THR A 105 -23.80 10.63 3.98
CA THR A 105 -24.17 9.35 4.60
C THR A 105 -22.93 8.47 4.82
N PRO A 106 -22.91 7.63 5.88
CA PRO A 106 -21.76 6.73 6.15
C PRO A 106 -21.47 5.76 4.99
N ALA A 107 -22.48 5.39 4.21
CA ALA A 107 -22.30 4.54 3.04
C ALA A 107 -21.53 5.27 1.91
N THR A 108 -21.81 6.56 1.71
CA THR A 108 -21.07 7.40 0.76
C THR A 108 -19.63 7.62 1.22
N GLU A 109 -19.42 7.93 2.50
CA GLU A 109 -18.07 8.08 3.06
C GLU A 109 -17.25 6.79 2.88
N LYS A 110 -17.85 5.61 3.11
CA LYS A 110 -17.22 4.31 2.82
C LYS A 110 -16.85 4.14 1.34
N ALA A 111 -17.71 4.56 0.41
CA ALA A 111 -17.43 4.47 -1.02
C ALA A 111 -16.25 5.36 -1.42
N ILE A 112 -16.21 6.60 -0.92
CA ILE A 112 -15.14 7.55 -1.20
C ILE A 112 -13.83 7.12 -0.54
N ALA A 113 -13.88 6.64 0.70
CA ALA A 113 -12.73 6.06 1.37
C ALA A 113 -12.14 4.88 0.57
N TRP A 114 -13.00 3.99 0.05
CA TRP A 114 -12.58 2.91 -0.84
C TRP A 114 -11.95 3.43 -2.14
N LEU A 115 -12.53 4.45 -2.79
CA LEU A 115 -11.92 5.09 -3.97
C LEU A 115 -10.52 5.65 -3.64
N GLY A 116 -10.34 6.22 -2.45
CA GLY A 116 -9.03 6.65 -1.98
C GLY A 116 -8.01 5.52 -1.83
N THR A 117 -8.45 4.27 -1.61
CA THR A 117 -7.56 3.10 -1.61
C THR A 117 -7.10 2.66 -3.00
N LEU A 118 -7.77 3.10 -4.06
CA LEU A 118 -7.38 2.78 -5.44
C LEU A 118 -6.17 3.61 -5.92
N ILE A 119 -5.88 4.72 -5.24
CA ILE A 119 -4.70 5.53 -5.49
C ILE A 119 -3.52 4.81 -4.82
N GLU A 120 -2.48 4.47 -5.58
CA GLU A 120 -1.29 3.78 -5.06
C GLU A 120 -0.78 4.48 -3.80
N ARG A 121 -0.69 3.72 -2.70
CA ARG A 121 -0.08 4.21 -1.47
C ARG A 121 1.42 4.13 -1.62
N SER A 122 2.11 5.23 -1.37
CA SER A 122 3.57 5.26 -1.42
C SER A 122 4.24 4.47 -0.29
N PHE A 123 3.50 4.03 0.75
CA PHE A 123 4.07 3.31 1.89
C PHE A 123 3.11 2.27 2.50
N VAL A 124 3.60 1.04 2.67
CA VAL A 124 2.91 -0.07 3.34
C VAL A 124 3.71 -0.44 4.60
N GLY A 125 3.24 0.00 5.77
CA GLY A 125 3.91 -0.22 7.06
C GLY A 125 3.63 -1.59 7.67
N THR A 126 4.06 -2.67 7.00
CA THR A 126 3.82 -4.06 7.44
C THR A 126 4.38 -4.37 8.83
N GLU A 127 5.56 -3.83 9.16
CA GLU A 127 6.20 -4.01 10.47
C GLU A 127 5.42 -3.32 11.58
N SER A 128 5.07 -2.05 11.40
CA SER A 128 4.30 -1.27 12.38
C SER A 128 2.95 -1.91 12.67
N ARG A 129 2.29 -2.47 11.64
CA ARG A 129 1.02 -3.20 11.81
C ARG A 129 1.19 -4.49 12.61
N LEU A 130 2.24 -5.28 12.35
CA LEU A 130 2.51 -6.49 13.12
C LEU A 130 2.85 -6.18 14.58
N LEU A 131 3.67 -5.16 14.82
CA LEU A 131 3.99 -4.70 16.18
C LEU A 131 2.72 -4.24 16.91
N THR A 132 1.84 -3.51 16.22
CA THR A 132 0.53 -3.09 16.76
C THR A 132 -0.36 -4.29 17.08
N LEU A 133 -0.42 -5.30 16.20
CA LEU A 133 -1.16 -6.54 16.45
C LEU A 133 -0.65 -7.26 17.70
N PHE A 134 0.68 -7.32 17.87
CA PHE A 134 1.31 -7.94 19.02
C PHE A 134 1.03 -7.18 20.31
N GLU A 135 1.14 -5.84 20.26
CA GLU A 135 0.84 -4.97 21.37
C GLU A 135 -0.65 -5.06 21.79
N LEU A 136 -1.57 -5.10 20.82
CA LEU A 136 -3.00 -5.32 21.09
C LEU A 136 -3.24 -6.66 21.79
N LEU A 137 -2.59 -7.74 21.35
CA LEU A 137 -2.67 -9.05 22.00
C LEU A 137 -2.09 -9.04 23.42
N LYS A 138 -0.97 -8.34 23.63
CA LYS A 138 -0.39 -8.15 24.97
C LYS A 138 -1.33 -7.41 25.90
N GLN A 139 -1.86 -6.27 25.45
CA GLN A 139 -2.82 -5.48 26.23
C GLN A 139 -4.07 -6.30 26.59
N MET A 140 -4.58 -7.13 25.66
CA MET A 140 -5.71 -8.02 25.93
C MET A 140 -5.34 -9.15 26.91
N SER A 141 -4.14 -9.71 26.80
CA SER A 141 -3.66 -10.77 27.69
C SER A 141 -3.38 -10.26 29.11
N GLU A 142 -2.71 -9.12 29.22
CA GLU A 142 -2.30 -8.50 30.48
C GLU A 142 -3.47 -7.92 31.27
N GLY A 143 -4.47 -7.38 30.56
CA GLY A 143 -5.74 -6.96 31.14
C GLY A 143 -6.61 -8.13 31.65
N SER A 144 -6.18 -9.37 31.40
CA SER A 144 -6.91 -10.61 31.71
C SER A 144 -6.05 -11.65 32.47
N GLU A 145 -4.93 -11.24 33.09
CA GLU A 145 -3.95 -12.14 33.73
C GLU A 145 -4.25 -12.49 35.19
N THR A 146 -4.19 -13.78 35.54
CA THR A 146 -4.54 -14.33 36.87
C THR A 146 -3.45 -15.22 37.50
N ASP A 147 -2.33 -15.55 36.81
CA ASP A 147 -1.23 -16.39 37.32
C ASP A 147 -0.01 -15.58 37.87
N PRO A 148 0.44 -15.79 39.13
CA PRO A 148 1.46 -14.94 39.79
C PRO A 148 2.93 -15.06 39.32
N GLN A 149 3.45 -16.22 38.89
CA GLN A 149 4.91 -16.35 38.66
C GLN A 149 5.38 -15.88 37.28
N ALA A 150 4.59 -16.13 36.23
CA ALA A 150 4.83 -15.55 34.89
C ALA A 150 4.63 -14.02 34.91
N ARG A 151 3.70 -13.54 35.74
CA ARG A 151 3.50 -12.12 36.04
C ARG A 151 4.77 -11.49 36.63
N ILE A 152 5.53 -12.13 37.51
CA ILE A 152 6.71 -11.51 38.19
C ILE A 152 7.86 -11.10 37.25
N ALA A 153 8.17 -11.88 36.22
CA ALA A 153 9.25 -11.54 35.28
C ALA A 153 8.86 -10.40 34.32
N GLU A 154 7.60 -10.43 33.85
CA GLU A 154 6.98 -9.34 33.08
C GLU A 154 6.85 -8.07 33.95
N LEU A 155 6.46 -8.23 35.23
CA LEU A 155 6.26 -7.17 36.22
C LEU A 155 7.52 -6.37 36.52
N HIS A 156 8.73 -6.93 36.42
CA HIS A 156 9.95 -6.14 36.62
C HIS A 156 10.23 -5.15 35.48
N LYS A 157 9.93 -5.54 34.24
CA LYS A 157 10.05 -4.64 33.08
C LYS A 157 8.89 -3.65 33.04
N ARG A 158 7.70 -4.12 33.41
CA ARG A 158 6.49 -3.29 33.57
C ARG A 158 6.59 -2.36 34.77
N ARG A 159 7.35 -2.67 35.83
CA ARG A 159 7.48 -1.82 37.04
C ARG A 159 7.86 -0.40 36.68
N ASP A 160 8.83 -0.24 35.78
CA ASP A 160 9.34 1.08 35.42
C ASP A 160 8.33 1.88 34.57
N GLU A 161 7.49 1.20 33.78
CA GLU A 161 6.36 1.81 33.03
C GLU A 161 5.14 2.06 33.95
N ILE A 162 4.91 1.16 34.90
CA ILE A 162 3.86 1.19 35.91
C ILE A 162 4.15 2.25 36.97
N ASP A 163 5.39 2.63 37.28
CA ASP A 163 5.65 3.75 38.21
C ASP A 163 5.05 5.08 37.69
N VAL A 164 5.02 5.25 36.36
CA VAL A 164 4.37 6.38 35.68
C VAL A 164 2.83 6.23 35.72
N GLU A 165 2.33 5.01 35.60
CA GLU A 165 0.90 4.70 35.63
C GLU A 165 0.32 4.68 37.06
N ILE A 166 1.09 4.26 38.07
CA ILE A 166 0.79 4.31 39.51
C ILE A 166 0.59 5.76 39.91
N ALA A 167 1.38 6.71 39.39
CA ALA A 167 1.12 8.13 39.63
C ALA A 167 -0.27 8.57 39.14
N ARG A 168 -0.81 7.94 38.06
CA ARG A 168 -2.17 8.18 37.55
C ARG A 168 -3.24 7.42 38.36
N VAL A 169 -2.96 6.18 38.75
CA VAL A 169 -3.86 5.34 39.55
C VAL A 169 -4.00 5.84 41.00
N VAL A 170 -2.91 6.35 41.60
CA VAL A 170 -2.92 7.02 42.92
C VAL A 170 -3.75 8.31 42.87
N ALA A 171 -3.88 8.94 41.70
CA ALA A 171 -4.82 10.03 41.46
C ALA A 171 -6.28 9.56 41.26
N GLY A 172 -6.54 8.24 41.30
CA GLY A 172 -7.87 7.64 41.35
C GLY A 172 -8.37 6.98 40.06
N ASP A 173 -7.52 6.80 39.04
CA ASP A 173 -7.93 6.30 37.72
C ASP A 173 -7.37 4.88 37.44
N ILE A 174 -8.22 3.84 37.53
CA ILE A 174 -7.87 2.45 37.18
C ILE A 174 -8.56 2.08 35.85
N PRO A 175 -7.84 2.08 34.71
CA PRO A 175 -8.42 1.72 33.43
C PRO A 175 -8.43 0.18 33.27
N LEU A 176 -9.50 -0.47 33.72
CA LEU A 176 -9.80 -1.85 33.32
C LEU A 176 -10.46 -1.85 31.93
N LEU A 177 -10.17 -2.88 31.14
CA LEU A 177 -10.95 -3.13 29.94
C LEU A 177 -12.28 -3.75 30.32
N ASP A 178 -13.36 -3.05 30.01
CA ASP A 178 -14.68 -3.64 30.06
C ASP A 178 -14.89 -4.60 28.86
N ASP A 179 -15.95 -5.39 28.92
CA ASP A 179 -16.29 -6.36 27.88
C ASP A 179 -16.43 -5.72 26.49
N THR A 180 -16.88 -4.45 26.44
CA THR A 180 -17.03 -3.68 25.19
C THR A 180 -15.67 -3.35 24.60
N ALA A 181 -14.74 -2.80 25.39
CA ALA A 181 -13.40 -2.48 24.94
C ALA A 181 -12.61 -3.73 24.53
N LEU A 182 -12.83 -4.87 25.20
CA LEU A 182 -12.21 -6.15 24.82
C LEU A 182 -12.74 -6.64 23.46
N LYS A 183 -14.06 -6.57 23.23
CA LYS A 183 -14.68 -6.93 21.94
C LYS A 183 -14.20 -6.02 20.81
N ASP A 184 -14.12 -4.71 21.06
CA ASP A 184 -13.64 -3.73 20.08
C ASP A 184 -12.18 -3.98 19.66
N ARG A 185 -11.29 -4.16 20.64
CA ARG A 185 -9.87 -4.49 20.39
C ARG A 185 -9.70 -5.81 19.65
N PHE A 186 -10.50 -6.82 19.99
CA PHE A 186 -10.48 -8.08 19.26
C PHE A 186 -10.92 -7.91 17.80
N GLN A 187 -11.98 -7.12 17.54
CA GLN A 187 -12.39 -6.82 16.17
C GLN A 187 -11.33 -6.05 15.39
N GLN A 188 -10.67 -5.07 16.03
CA GLN A 188 -9.54 -4.36 15.46
C GLN A 188 -8.39 -5.29 15.09
N PHE A 189 -8.05 -6.23 15.98
CA PHE A 189 -7.05 -7.27 15.70
C PHE A 189 -7.40 -8.08 14.45
N ILE A 190 -8.65 -8.56 14.32
CA ILE A 190 -9.08 -9.33 13.15
C ILE A 190 -8.99 -8.52 11.85
N GLN A 191 -9.37 -7.24 11.91
CA GLN A 191 -9.29 -6.35 10.76
C GLN A 191 -7.84 -6.17 10.30
N LEU A 192 -6.95 -5.78 11.23
CA LEU A 192 -5.53 -5.61 10.95
C LEU A 192 -4.86 -6.90 10.46
N ALA A 193 -5.25 -8.05 11.03
CA ALA A 193 -4.73 -9.36 10.64
C ALA A 193 -5.05 -9.73 9.18
N ARG A 194 -6.23 -9.33 8.69
CA ARG A 194 -6.65 -9.54 7.30
C ARG A 194 -6.02 -8.52 6.35
N GLU A 195 -5.88 -7.28 6.79
CA GLU A 195 -5.17 -6.24 6.03
C GLU A 195 -3.72 -6.64 5.79
N LEU A 196 -3.03 -7.20 6.79
CA LEU A 196 -1.67 -7.70 6.64
C LEU A 196 -1.54 -8.76 5.52
N LEU A 197 -2.55 -9.62 5.34
CA LEU A 197 -2.56 -10.58 4.21
C LEU A 197 -2.68 -9.88 2.85
N THR A 198 -3.40 -8.77 2.81
CA THR A 198 -3.53 -7.95 1.60
C THR A 198 -2.21 -7.23 1.31
N ASP A 199 -1.54 -6.73 2.35
CA ASP A 199 -0.25 -6.06 2.23
C ASP A 199 0.80 -6.95 1.55
N PHE A 200 0.81 -8.27 1.81
CA PHE A 200 1.72 -9.20 1.10
C PHE A 200 1.49 -9.24 -0.40
N ARG A 201 0.22 -9.22 -0.82
CA ARG A 201 -0.15 -9.19 -2.25
C ARG A 201 0.23 -7.87 -2.90
N GLU A 202 0.10 -6.77 -2.15
CA GLU A 202 0.52 -5.45 -2.60
C GLU A 202 2.04 -5.38 -2.78
N VAL A 203 2.82 -5.90 -1.82
CA VAL A 203 4.29 -6.02 -1.94
C VAL A 203 4.67 -6.86 -3.17
N GLU A 204 4.03 -8.01 -3.38
CA GLU A 204 4.26 -8.85 -4.56
C GLU A 204 3.94 -8.09 -5.87
N HIS A 205 2.82 -7.37 -5.90
CA HIS A 205 2.42 -6.57 -7.06
C HIS A 205 3.45 -5.46 -7.36
N ASN A 206 3.89 -4.74 -6.33
CA ASN A 206 4.89 -3.68 -6.46
C ASN A 206 6.22 -4.21 -7.01
N PHE A 207 6.66 -5.39 -6.55
CA PHE A 207 7.85 -6.06 -7.10
C PHE A 207 7.70 -6.48 -8.56
N ARG A 208 6.53 -6.96 -8.97
CA ARG A 208 6.26 -7.26 -10.39
C ARG A 208 6.24 -6.00 -11.24
N GLY A 209 5.67 -4.91 -10.74
CA GLY A 209 5.69 -3.60 -11.40
C GLY A 209 7.10 -3.07 -11.59
N LEU A 210 7.95 -3.20 -10.56
CA LEU A 210 9.37 -2.90 -10.67
C LEU A 210 10.05 -3.75 -11.75
N ASP A 211 9.94 -5.08 -11.67
CA ASP A 211 10.61 -5.98 -12.61
C ASP A 211 10.27 -5.62 -14.06
N ARG A 212 9.01 -5.27 -14.33
CA ARG A 212 8.57 -4.77 -15.64
C ARG A 212 9.26 -3.46 -16.02
N ARG A 213 9.27 -2.45 -15.15
CA ARG A 213 9.93 -1.15 -15.42
C ARG A 213 11.42 -1.32 -15.70
N VAL A 214 12.10 -2.18 -14.94
CA VAL A 214 13.53 -2.47 -15.15
C VAL A 214 13.73 -3.12 -16.52
N ARG A 215 12.91 -4.12 -16.91
CA ARG A 215 13.00 -4.73 -18.24
C ARG A 215 12.73 -3.74 -19.37
N GLU A 216 11.73 -2.88 -19.21
CA GLU A 216 11.41 -1.82 -20.18
C GLU A 216 12.61 -0.88 -20.37
N ARG A 217 13.26 -0.46 -19.27
CA ARG A 217 14.45 0.39 -19.35
C ARG A 217 15.66 -0.32 -19.96
N ILE A 218 15.89 -1.60 -19.65
CA ILE A 218 16.94 -2.40 -20.31
C ILE A 218 16.68 -2.49 -21.82
N ALA A 219 15.43 -2.71 -22.23
CA ALA A 219 15.08 -2.84 -23.65
C ALA A 219 15.27 -1.53 -24.44
N LEU A 220 15.11 -0.38 -23.78
CA LEU A 220 15.27 0.96 -24.36
C LEU A 220 16.69 1.54 -24.16
N TRP A 221 17.60 0.78 -23.57
CA TRP A 221 18.94 1.28 -23.23
C TRP A 221 19.89 1.25 -24.42
N GLU A 222 20.53 2.39 -24.69
CA GLU A 222 21.51 2.56 -25.78
C GLU A 222 22.95 2.85 -25.27
N GLY A 223 23.16 2.91 -23.95
CA GLY A 223 24.45 3.23 -23.32
C GLY A 223 25.31 2.01 -22.97
N SER A 224 26.42 2.22 -22.24
CA SER A 224 27.30 1.14 -21.82
C SER A 224 26.73 0.30 -20.67
N LYS A 225 27.09 -0.99 -20.60
CA LYS A 225 26.69 -1.91 -19.53
C LYS A 225 27.04 -1.40 -18.13
N GLY A 226 28.19 -0.74 -17.97
CA GLY A 226 28.64 -0.19 -16.69
C GLY A 226 27.65 0.82 -16.13
N ALA A 227 27.21 1.76 -16.98
CA ALA A 227 26.22 2.77 -16.62
C ALA A 227 24.82 2.17 -16.39
N LEU A 228 24.42 1.16 -17.18
CA LEU A 228 23.15 0.43 -16.97
C LEU A 228 23.14 -0.33 -15.65
N LEU A 229 24.25 -1.01 -15.31
CA LEU A 229 24.38 -1.71 -14.03
C LEU A 229 24.41 -0.73 -12.87
N GLU A 230 25.05 0.42 -13.01
CA GLU A 230 25.08 1.45 -11.96
C GLU A 230 23.70 2.06 -11.72
N GLU A 231 22.93 2.32 -12.79
CA GLU A 231 21.55 2.81 -12.71
C GLU A 231 20.59 1.74 -12.15
N ILE A 232 20.68 0.49 -12.60
CA ILE A 232 19.79 -0.61 -12.17
C ILE A 232 20.18 -1.18 -10.81
N MET A 233 21.47 -1.31 -10.48
CA MET A 233 21.90 -1.75 -9.15
C MET A 233 21.63 -0.67 -8.11
N GLY A 234 21.77 0.61 -8.46
CA GLY A 234 21.28 1.72 -7.64
C GLY A 234 19.78 1.58 -7.32
N GLU A 235 18.96 1.14 -8.28
CA GLU A 235 17.53 0.90 -8.07
C GLU A 235 17.19 -0.43 -7.37
N ARG A 236 18.03 -1.46 -7.53
CA ARG A 236 17.87 -2.77 -6.87
C ARG A 236 18.18 -2.67 -5.38
N ASP A 237 19.24 -1.96 -5.03
CA ASP A 237 19.51 -1.58 -3.64
C ASP A 237 18.42 -0.60 -3.16
N ALA A 238 17.92 0.32 -4.00
CA ALA A 238 16.82 1.21 -3.62
C ALA A 238 15.48 0.51 -3.29
N ILE A 239 15.30 -0.78 -3.58
CA ILE A 239 14.04 -1.51 -3.32
C ILE A 239 14.18 -2.58 -2.24
N ALA A 240 15.35 -3.23 -2.16
CA ALA A 240 15.74 -3.94 -0.95
C ALA A 240 15.87 -2.96 0.25
N ASP A 241 16.32 -1.74 0.00
CA ASP A 241 16.42 -0.62 0.94
C ASP A 241 15.27 0.39 0.82
N SER A 242 14.25 0.13 -0.02
CA SER A 242 13.05 0.94 0.06
C SER A 242 12.40 0.74 1.42
N ASP A 243 11.65 1.73 1.87
CA ASP A 243 10.96 1.64 3.15
C ASP A 243 10.05 0.39 3.25
N GLN A 244 9.49 -0.06 2.12
CA GLN A 244 8.65 -1.26 2.03
C GLN A 244 9.48 -2.56 2.07
N GLY A 245 10.61 -2.62 1.36
CA GLY A 245 11.50 -3.79 1.38
C GLY A 245 12.15 -4.01 2.76
N ARG A 246 12.55 -2.91 3.41
CA ARG A 246 13.08 -2.92 4.79
C ARG A 246 12.00 -3.32 5.81
N SER A 247 10.82 -2.71 5.74
CA SER A 247 9.67 -3.07 6.58
C SER A 247 9.28 -4.54 6.40
N PHE A 248 9.22 -5.04 5.16
CA PHE A 248 8.89 -6.44 4.89
C PHE A 248 9.96 -7.42 5.39
N ARG A 249 11.26 -7.07 5.27
CA ARG A 249 12.35 -7.91 5.78
C ARG A 249 12.34 -7.97 7.31
N ALA A 250 12.26 -6.82 7.98
CA ALA A 250 12.16 -6.75 9.44
C ALA A 250 10.94 -7.53 9.96
N PHE A 251 9.81 -7.39 9.27
CA PHE A 251 8.61 -8.18 9.50
C PHE A 251 8.84 -9.69 9.33
N TRP A 252 9.49 -10.11 8.24
CA TRP A 252 9.74 -11.52 7.96
C TRP A 252 10.69 -12.13 8.99
N ASP A 253 11.76 -11.43 9.34
CA ASP A 253 12.71 -11.83 10.38
C ASP A 253 12.01 -11.96 11.75
N PHE A 254 11.06 -11.06 12.04
CA PHE A 254 10.19 -11.16 13.21
C PHE A 254 9.33 -12.43 13.16
N LEU A 255 8.64 -12.70 12.04
CA LEU A 255 7.79 -13.88 11.91
C LEU A 255 8.58 -15.19 11.96
N MET A 256 9.83 -15.22 11.48
CA MET A 256 10.68 -16.41 11.54
C MET A 256 11.16 -16.76 12.96
N SER A 257 11.04 -15.83 13.91
CA SER A 257 11.46 -16.06 15.29
C SER A 257 10.53 -17.06 15.99
N SER A 258 11.05 -18.24 16.32
CA SER A 258 10.29 -19.30 17.01
C SER A 258 9.69 -18.83 18.33
N SER A 259 10.45 -18.07 19.13
CA SER A 259 9.96 -17.53 20.40
C SER A 259 8.78 -16.57 20.22
N ARG A 260 8.79 -15.75 19.15
CA ARG A 260 7.68 -14.82 18.86
C ARG A 260 6.45 -15.56 18.34
N GLN A 261 6.61 -16.64 17.58
CA GLN A 261 5.50 -17.49 17.14
C GLN A 261 4.84 -18.21 18.32
N GLU A 262 5.64 -18.72 19.26
CA GLU A 262 5.15 -19.36 20.48
C GLU A 262 4.38 -18.35 21.36
N GLU A 263 4.96 -17.16 21.58
CA GLU A 263 4.31 -16.07 22.32
C GLU A 263 2.99 -15.66 21.66
N LEU A 264 2.98 -15.46 20.33
CA LEU A 264 1.78 -15.12 19.57
C LEU A 264 0.69 -16.19 19.69
N SER A 265 1.06 -17.47 19.61
CA SER A 265 0.14 -18.60 19.74
C SER A 265 -0.47 -18.66 21.14
N ALA A 266 0.34 -18.46 22.17
CA ALA A 266 -0.12 -18.42 23.55
C ALA A 266 -1.09 -17.24 23.81
N LEU A 267 -0.76 -16.05 23.28
CA LEU A 267 -1.63 -14.87 23.39
C LEU A 267 -2.98 -15.09 22.66
N LEU A 268 -2.95 -15.64 21.45
CA LEU A 268 -4.18 -15.97 20.69
C LEU A 268 -5.04 -16.99 21.43
N ASP A 269 -4.43 -18.06 21.94
CA ASP A 269 -5.13 -19.08 22.70
C ASP A 269 -5.81 -18.49 23.93
N ARG A 270 -5.10 -17.61 24.65
CA ARG A 270 -5.65 -16.92 25.81
C ARG A 270 -6.82 -16.01 25.43
N VAL A 271 -6.63 -15.10 24.48
CA VAL A 271 -7.64 -14.10 24.09
C VAL A 271 -8.90 -14.78 23.57
N LEU A 272 -8.77 -15.85 22.77
CA LEU A 272 -9.92 -16.60 22.24
C LEU A 272 -10.73 -17.33 23.32
N THR A 273 -10.15 -17.60 24.48
CA THR A 273 -10.85 -18.20 25.63
C THR A 273 -11.55 -17.19 26.54
N LEU A 274 -11.32 -15.88 26.35
CA LEU A 274 -11.98 -14.85 27.15
C LEU A 274 -13.49 -14.84 26.86
N PRO A 275 -14.37 -14.84 27.87
CA PRO A 275 -15.82 -14.93 27.66
C PRO A 275 -16.39 -13.89 26.69
N PRO A 276 -16.03 -12.59 26.78
CA PRO A 276 -16.54 -11.58 25.84
C PRO A 276 -16.10 -11.82 24.38
N VAL A 277 -14.94 -12.43 24.17
CA VAL A 277 -14.41 -12.78 22.85
C VAL A 277 -15.06 -14.07 22.33
N ALA A 278 -15.23 -15.08 23.18
CA ALA A 278 -15.92 -16.32 22.83
C ALA A 278 -17.37 -16.09 22.41
N GLU A 279 -18.05 -15.10 23.01
CA GLU A 279 -19.39 -14.65 22.62
C GLU A 279 -19.46 -14.15 21.16
N LEU A 280 -18.38 -13.55 20.65
CA LEU A 280 -18.29 -13.09 19.26
C LEU A 280 -18.24 -14.26 18.26
N LYS A 281 -18.04 -15.51 18.73
CA LYS A 281 -17.89 -16.72 17.93
C LYS A 281 -16.87 -16.54 16.79
N PRO A 282 -15.61 -16.21 17.13
CA PRO A 282 -14.56 -16.02 16.14
C PRO A 282 -14.38 -17.26 15.27
N ASP A 283 -14.01 -17.04 14.00
CA ASP A 283 -13.68 -18.13 13.07
C ASP A 283 -12.56 -18.98 13.66
N ALA A 284 -12.69 -20.30 13.59
CA ALA A 284 -11.68 -21.26 14.02
C ALA A 284 -10.31 -21.01 13.35
N ARG A 285 -10.30 -20.43 12.14
CA ARG A 285 -9.08 -20.04 11.42
C ARG A 285 -8.28 -18.94 12.13
N THR A 286 -8.93 -18.08 12.91
CA THR A 286 -8.29 -16.97 13.67
C THR A 286 -7.16 -17.47 14.55
N ARG A 287 -7.34 -18.64 15.18
CA ARG A 287 -6.32 -19.25 16.05
C ARG A 287 -5.01 -19.55 15.32
N ARG A 288 -5.07 -19.70 14.00
CA ARG A 288 -3.96 -20.09 13.13
C ARG A 288 -3.57 -18.98 12.15
N VAL A 289 -3.99 -17.75 12.40
CA VAL A 289 -3.78 -16.62 11.47
C VAL A 289 -2.28 -16.35 11.17
N HIS A 290 -1.41 -16.66 12.13
CA HIS A 290 0.04 -16.52 11.95
C HIS A 290 0.64 -17.53 10.96
N TYR A 291 0.04 -18.71 10.81
CA TYR A 291 0.43 -19.65 9.75
C TYR A 291 0.02 -19.14 8.37
N ASP A 292 -1.16 -18.50 8.27
CA ASP A 292 -1.58 -17.86 7.02
C ASP A 292 -0.60 -16.72 6.63
N TRP A 293 -0.10 -15.95 7.61
CA TRP A 293 0.93 -14.93 7.36
C TRP A 293 2.27 -15.55 6.94
N LEU A 294 2.67 -16.66 7.55
CA LEU A 294 3.89 -17.38 7.22
C LEU A 294 3.86 -17.88 5.77
N GLU A 295 2.76 -18.53 5.38
CA GLU A 295 2.57 -19.02 4.03
C GLU A 295 2.56 -17.88 3.00
N ALA A 296 1.83 -16.80 3.28
CA ALA A 296 1.77 -15.64 2.42
C ALA A 296 3.14 -14.97 2.25
N GLY A 297 3.87 -14.76 3.36
CA GLY A 297 5.21 -14.18 3.30
C GLY A 297 6.22 -15.09 2.60
N GLU A 298 6.14 -16.41 2.77
CA GLU A 298 7.01 -17.35 2.06
C GLU A 298 6.75 -17.31 0.55
N HIS A 299 5.48 -17.23 0.15
CA HIS A 299 5.09 -17.08 -1.24
C HIS A 299 5.64 -15.78 -1.85
N THR A 300 5.50 -14.65 -1.14
CA THR A 300 6.06 -13.37 -1.56
C THR A 300 7.58 -13.45 -1.70
N GLN A 301 8.29 -14.01 -0.71
CA GLN A 301 9.75 -14.19 -0.76
C GLN A 301 10.19 -15.04 -1.96
N ARG A 302 9.54 -16.18 -2.22
CA ARG A 302 9.86 -17.03 -3.37
C ARG A 302 9.64 -16.28 -4.69
N THR A 303 8.56 -15.53 -4.82
CA THR A 303 8.27 -14.72 -6.01
C THR A 303 9.33 -13.64 -6.22
N VAL A 304 9.71 -12.90 -5.17
CA VAL A 304 10.75 -11.87 -5.24
C VAL A 304 12.12 -12.48 -5.61
N ALA A 305 12.47 -13.63 -5.04
CA ALA A 305 13.70 -14.35 -5.36
C ALA A 305 13.74 -14.81 -6.83
N GLN A 306 12.62 -15.34 -7.34
CA GLN A 306 12.51 -15.76 -8.74
C GLN A 306 12.64 -14.58 -9.71
N LEU A 307 11.95 -13.47 -9.45
CA LEU A 307 12.04 -12.25 -10.26
C LEU A 307 13.49 -11.73 -10.27
N SER A 308 14.13 -11.68 -9.10
CA SER A 308 15.53 -11.28 -8.98
C SER A 308 16.48 -12.18 -9.79
N GLN A 309 16.26 -13.49 -9.78
CA GLN A 309 17.08 -14.44 -10.54
C GLN A 309 16.86 -14.29 -12.06
N GLN A 310 15.61 -14.11 -12.49
CA GLN A 310 15.28 -13.89 -13.91
C GLN A 310 15.90 -12.60 -14.44
N LEU A 311 15.86 -11.52 -13.66
CA LEU A 311 16.47 -10.26 -14.03
C LEU A 311 17.99 -10.40 -14.20
N ARG A 312 18.67 -11.07 -13.25
CA ARG A 312 20.11 -11.36 -13.37
C ARG A 312 20.42 -12.15 -14.65
N ARG A 313 19.66 -13.22 -14.91
CA ARG A 313 19.84 -14.03 -16.11
C ARG A 313 19.62 -13.23 -17.39
N PHE A 314 18.62 -12.35 -17.41
CA PHE A 314 18.33 -11.50 -18.56
C PHE A 314 19.47 -10.50 -18.84
N LEU A 315 20.05 -9.89 -17.80
CA LEU A 315 21.22 -9.04 -17.91
C LEU A 315 22.45 -9.82 -18.42
N ASP A 316 22.63 -11.06 -17.97
CA ASP A 316 23.71 -11.94 -18.42
C ASP A 316 23.53 -12.35 -19.90
N ASP A 317 22.30 -12.66 -20.34
CA ASP A 317 21.99 -13.07 -21.72
C ASP A 317 22.19 -11.90 -22.72
N GLN A 318 21.85 -10.66 -22.35
CA GLN A 318 22.16 -9.47 -23.17
C GLN A 318 23.67 -9.25 -23.31
N ALA A 319 24.43 -9.42 -22.23
CA ALA A 319 25.89 -9.30 -22.27
C ALA A 319 26.53 -10.35 -23.19
N TRP A 320 25.94 -11.55 -23.29
CA TRP A 320 26.38 -12.56 -24.24
C TRP A 320 26.13 -12.15 -25.69
N LEU A 321 24.97 -11.57 -26.00
CA LEU A 321 24.65 -11.08 -27.35
C LEU A 321 25.55 -9.91 -27.78
N GLU A 322 25.84 -9.00 -26.86
CA GLU A 322 26.69 -7.83 -27.10
C GLU A 322 28.15 -8.23 -27.33
N ASN A 323 28.71 -9.10 -26.48
CA ASN A 323 30.04 -9.67 -26.67
C ASN A 323 30.15 -10.47 -27.97
N ARG A 324 29.10 -11.23 -28.32
CA ARG A 324 29.06 -11.94 -29.60
C ARG A 324 29.09 -10.97 -30.78
N ARG A 325 28.34 -9.87 -30.72
CA ARG A 325 28.35 -8.84 -31.77
C ARG A 325 29.70 -8.15 -31.89
N ILE A 326 30.39 -7.86 -30.79
CA ILE A 326 31.77 -7.32 -30.81
C ILE A 326 32.70 -8.30 -31.51
N MET A 327 32.64 -9.58 -31.15
CA MET A 327 33.45 -10.62 -31.80
C MET A 327 33.10 -10.77 -33.29
N ASP A 328 31.83 -10.71 -33.68
CA ASP A 328 31.42 -10.77 -35.08
C ASP A 328 31.94 -9.57 -35.88
N ILE A 329 31.96 -8.37 -35.27
CA ILE A 329 32.55 -7.16 -35.88
C ILE A 329 34.06 -7.32 -36.04
N LEU A 330 34.77 -7.78 -35.01
CA LEU A 330 36.22 -8.00 -35.04
C LEU A 330 36.60 -9.02 -36.12
N HIS A 331 35.95 -10.19 -36.15
CA HIS A 331 36.17 -11.18 -37.22
C HIS A 331 35.81 -10.62 -38.60
N GLY A 332 34.78 -9.77 -38.69
CA GLY A 332 34.42 -9.07 -39.92
C GLY A 332 35.49 -8.10 -40.40
N ILE A 333 36.14 -7.38 -39.47
CA ILE A 333 37.29 -6.50 -39.75
C ILE A 333 38.49 -7.33 -40.19
N GLU A 334 38.83 -8.40 -39.46
CA GLU A 334 39.94 -9.30 -39.80
C GLU A 334 39.77 -9.93 -41.19
N ALA A 335 38.57 -10.45 -41.49
CA ALA A 335 38.28 -11.05 -42.79
C ALA A 335 38.41 -10.03 -43.94
N LYS A 336 37.92 -8.81 -43.76
CA LYS A 336 38.07 -7.72 -44.75
C LYS A 336 39.54 -7.30 -44.91
N ALA A 337 40.30 -7.21 -43.81
CA ALA A 337 41.72 -6.88 -43.85
C ALA A 337 42.54 -7.98 -44.56
N LEU A 338 42.24 -9.25 -44.30
CA LEU A 338 42.83 -10.40 -44.99
C LEU A 338 42.55 -10.39 -46.49
N ALA A 339 41.32 -10.07 -46.90
CA ALA A 339 40.94 -9.97 -48.31
C ALA A 339 41.69 -8.84 -49.04
N LEU A 340 41.99 -7.74 -48.35
CA LEU A 340 42.72 -6.59 -48.89
C LEU A 340 44.25 -6.75 -48.84
N ARG A 341 44.78 -7.83 -48.25
CA ARG A 341 46.23 -8.06 -48.11
C ARG A 341 46.99 -8.01 -49.43
N GLY A 342 46.39 -8.48 -50.53
CA GLY A 342 47.02 -8.51 -51.86
C GLY A 342 46.85 -7.22 -52.67
N SER A 343 46.05 -6.27 -52.21
CA SER A 343 45.84 -4.96 -52.84
C SER A 343 45.52 -3.94 -51.75
N PRO A 344 46.54 -3.55 -50.96
CA PRO A 344 46.35 -2.52 -49.96
C PRO A 344 45.92 -1.22 -50.66
N PRO A 345 45.01 -0.44 -50.04
CA PRO A 345 44.60 0.85 -50.58
C PRO A 345 45.82 1.75 -50.77
N PRO A 346 45.92 2.50 -51.88
CA PRO A 346 47.11 3.26 -52.25
C PRO A 346 47.31 4.56 -51.43
N ASP A 347 46.26 5.06 -50.77
CA ASP A 347 46.28 6.28 -49.96
C ASP A 347 46.24 5.97 -48.45
N GLU A 348 46.67 6.94 -47.63
CA GLU A 348 46.48 6.90 -46.18
C GLU A 348 44.99 6.76 -45.84
N VAL A 349 44.62 5.63 -45.24
CA VAL A 349 43.22 5.32 -44.91
C VAL A 349 42.80 5.97 -43.60
N MET A 350 43.66 5.91 -42.58
CA MET A 350 43.44 6.54 -41.29
C MET A 350 44.79 6.74 -40.59
N SER A 351 44.89 7.81 -39.80
CA SER A 351 45.95 7.96 -38.81
C SER A 351 45.44 7.49 -37.44
N ILE A 352 46.27 6.71 -36.75
CA ILE A 352 46.05 6.35 -35.35
C ILE A 352 47.17 7.04 -34.57
N ALA A 353 46.82 7.73 -33.49
CA ALA A 353 47.81 8.32 -32.61
C ALA A 353 48.72 7.20 -32.07
N ASP A 354 50.03 7.40 -32.19
CA ASP A 354 51.00 6.46 -31.63
C ASP A 354 50.84 6.39 -30.10
N THR A 355 51.22 5.26 -29.52
CA THR A 355 51.20 5.06 -28.06
C THR A 355 52.19 6.02 -27.41
N ALA A 356 51.70 7.19 -26.98
CA ALA A 356 52.45 8.19 -26.25
C ALA A 356 51.84 8.38 -24.86
N ALA A 357 52.69 8.50 -23.84
CA ALA A 357 52.26 8.95 -22.54
C ALA A 357 52.17 10.48 -22.55
N ASP A 358 51.02 11.04 -22.16
CA ASP A 358 50.92 12.47 -21.90
C ASP A 358 51.78 12.79 -20.66
N ILE A 359 52.87 13.52 -20.88
CA ILE A 359 53.71 14.03 -19.81
C ILE A 359 53.14 15.40 -19.42
N GLU A 360 52.17 15.40 -18.50
CA GLU A 360 51.76 16.64 -17.83
C GLU A 360 52.82 17.05 -16.81
N LEU A 361 53.54 18.14 -17.08
CA LEU A 361 54.39 18.79 -16.10
C LEU A 361 53.54 19.80 -15.30
N PRO A 362 53.51 19.72 -13.96
CA PRO A 362 52.53 20.43 -13.11
C PRO A 362 52.60 21.97 -13.09
N MET A 363 53.39 22.61 -13.96
CA MET A 363 53.66 24.05 -13.94
C MET A 363 53.46 24.77 -15.28
N GLU A 364 53.04 24.09 -16.35
CA GLU A 364 52.70 24.76 -17.62
C GLU A 364 51.19 24.78 -17.81
N ARG A 365 50.60 25.95 -17.52
CA ARG A 365 49.24 26.34 -17.90
C ARG A 365 49.31 27.44 -18.94
#